data_AF-A0A0F8WKE6-F1
#
_entry.id   AF-A0A0F8WKE6-F1
#
_cell.length_a   1.000
_cell.length_b   1.000
_cell.length_c   1.000
_cell.angle_alpha   90.00
_cell.angle_beta   90.00
_cell.angle_gamma   90.00
#
_symmetry.space_group_name_H-M   'P 1'
#
loop_
_entity.id
_entity.type
_entity.pdbx_description
1 polymer ?
#
loop_
_entity_poly.entity_id
_entity_poly.type
_entity_poly.pdbx_seq_one_letter_code
_entity_poly.pdbx_strand_id
1 'polypeptide(L)'
;MPRVKFHNAGAIGILQDIPAYDLPPEAWSDGLNVRVHDGAVWKSLGHEKIMDPPSIRTFALFPAFSASGAQLFAYPGLTDIYGTDGTTHTEISRVAGGDYTGTATDLWNGGLLGNILILNNGVDVPQAWISPALGTPVIALANWPASTIAKIVRPYKRFLVAYDVT
;
A
#
# COMPACT_ATOMS: atom_id res chain seq x y z
N MET A 1 38.78 27.87 -24.63
CA MET A 1 37.45 27.24 -24.81
C MET A 1 36.39 28.34 -24.82
N PRO A 2 35.54 28.44 -25.86
CA PRO A 2 34.45 29.41 -25.88
C PRO A 2 33.38 29.03 -24.85
N ARG A 3 32.83 30.03 -24.15
CA ARG A 3 31.71 29.84 -23.22
C ARG A 3 30.40 30.05 -23.99
N VAL A 4 29.52 29.06 -23.99
CA VAL A 4 28.17 29.14 -24.59
C VAL A 4 27.17 29.42 -23.47
N LYS A 5 26.27 30.38 -23.68
CA LYS A 5 25.18 30.68 -22.75
C LYS A 5 23.92 29.97 -23.21
N PHE A 6 23.26 29.29 -22.28
CA PHE A 6 21.95 28.71 -22.50
C PHE A 6 20.89 29.57 -21.81
N HIS A 7 19.83 29.87 -22.53
CA HIS A 7 18.69 30.61 -22.02
C HIS A 7 17.56 29.61 -21.75
N ASN A 8 16.73 29.83 -20.73
CA ASN A 8 15.57 28.98 -20.41
C ASN A 8 15.91 27.51 -20.10
N ALA A 9 17.05 27.25 -19.44
CA ALA A 9 17.41 25.90 -19.02
C ALA A 9 16.31 25.26 -18.17
N GLY A 10 15.84 24.08 -18.56
CA GLY A 10 14.77 23.34 -17.87
C GLY A 10 13.36 23.64 -18.37
N ALA A 11 13.17 24.48 -19.41
CA ALA A 11 11.85 24.76 -19.96
C ALA A 11 11.14 23.52 -20.55
N ILE A 12 11.92 22.55 -21.06
CA ILE A 12 11.42 21.30 -21.63
C ILE A 12 11.37 20.18 -20.58
N GLY A 13 12.22 20.25 -19.55
CA GLY A 13 12.35 19.21 -18.52
C GLY A 13 13.31 18.09 -18.92
N ILE A 14 13.12 16.90 -18.34
CA ILE A 14 13.96 15.72 -18.60
C ILE A 14 13.43 14.99 -19.84
N LEU A 15 14.29 14.79 -20.84
CA LEU A 15 13.95 14.08 -22.06
C LEU A 15 14.90 12.88 -22.24
N GLN A 16 14.34 11.67 -22.19
CA GLN A 16 15.08 10.40 -22.27
C GLN A 16 14.88 9.67 -23.61
N ASP A 17 14.05 10.21 -24.50
CA ASP A 17 13.68 9.56 -25.77
C ASP A 17 14.76 9.73 -26.86
N ILE A 18 15.63 10.74 -26.75
CA ILE A 18 16.76 10.95 -27.67
C ILE A 18 18.09 10.90 -26.93
N PRO A 19 19.19 10.51 -27.62
CA PRO A 19 20.51 10.50 -27.02
C PRO A 19 20.92 11.87 -26.48
N ALA A 20 21.66 11.89 -25.37
CA ALA A 20 21.98 13.13 -24.65
C ALA A 20 22.74 14.18 -25.49
N TYR A 21 23.47 13.76 -26.52
CA TYR A 21 24.20 14.65 -27.42
C TYR A 21 23.32 15.33 -28.48
N ASP A 22 22.08 14.87 -28.65
CA ASP A 22 21.10 15.42 -29.61
C ASP A 22 19.99 16.22 -28.90
N LEU A 23 20.15 16.45 -27.59
CA LEU A 23 19.19 17.21 -26.81
C LEU A 23 19.22 18.70 -27.18
N PRO A 24 18.05 19.34 -27.29
CA PRO A 24 17.99 20.79 -27.34
C PRO A 24 18.60 21.36 -26.04
N PRO A 25 19.29 22.51 -26.10
CA PRO A 25 20.00 23.06 -24.95
C PRO A 25 19.13 23.35 -23.69
N GLU A 26 17.81 23.44 -23.86
CA GLU A 26 16.85 23.72 -22.81
C GLU A 26 16.35 22.47 -22.07
N ALA A 27 16.67 21.27 -22.56
CA ALA A 27 16.28 19.98 -21.97
C ALA A 27 17.40 19.35 -21.13
N TRP A 28 17.02 18.47 -20.21
CA TRP A 28 17.93 17.72 -19.35
C TRP A 28 17.95 16.26 -19.76
N SER A 29 19.12 15.63 -19.71
CA SER A 29 19.27 14.21 -20.03
C SER A 29 18.88 13.28 -18.87
N ASP A 30 18.95 13.77 -17.63
CA ASP A 30 18.65 12.99 -16.43
C ASP A 30 18.39 13.88 -15.20
N GLY A 31 17.81 13.30 -14.15
CA GLY A 31 17.54 13.94 -12.86
C GLY A 31 17.75 12.97 -11.70
N LEU A 32 18.98 12.90 -11.19
CA LEU A 32 19.33 12.04 -10.05
C LEU A 32 19.18 12.80 -8.71
N ASN A 33 18.56 12.16 -7.71
CA ASN A 33 18.39 12.69 -6.35
C ASN A 33 17.70 14.06 -6.30
N VAL A 34 16.82 14.31 -7.27
CA VAL A 34 16.01 15.52 -7.36
C VAL A 34 14.54 15.17 -7.39
N ARG A 35 13.71 16.06 -6.85
CA ARG A 35 12.25 16.01 -6.95
C ARG A 35 11.78 17.29 -7.62
N VAL A 36 10.77 17.18 -8.47
CA VAL A 36 10.05 18.36 -8.98
C VAL A 36 8.88 18.65 -8.04
N HIS A 37 8.83 19.85 -7.46
CA HIS A 37 7.78 20.31 -6.56
C HIS A 37 7.52 21.80 -6.80
N ASP A 38 6.24 22.18 -6.91
CA ASP A 38 5.78 23.55 -7.21
C ASP A 38 6.51 24.20 -8.41
N GLY A 39 6.71 23.44 -9.49
CA GLY A 39 7.37 23.94 -10.69
C GLY A 39 8.86 24.21 -10.55
N ALA A 40 9.48 23.84 -9.42
CA ALA A 40 10.90 23.96 -9.17
C ALA A 40 11.53 22.60 -8.89
N VAL A 41 12.86 22.53 -9.05
CA VAL A 41 13.64 21.32 -8.76
C VAL A 41 14.26 21.45 -7.37
N TRP A 42 13.94 20.48 -6.53
CA TRP A 42 14.36 20.38 -5.14
C TRP A 42 15.30 19.20 -4.96
N LYS A 43 16.20 19.27 -3.98
CA LYS A 43 16.95 18.10 -3.53
C LYS A 43 15.99 17.10 -2.91
N SER A 44 16.05 15.84 -3.33
CA SER A 44 15.39 14.75 -2.63
C SER A 44 16.37 14.16 -1.62
N LEU A 45 15.90 13.89 -0.40
CA LEU A 45 16.60 12.98 0.50
C LEU A 45 16.57 11.56 -0.08
N GLY A 46 17.47 10.70 0.42
CA GLY A 46 17.45 9.27 0.11
C GLY A 46 16.25 8.56 0.75
N HIS A 47 16.14 7.26 0.50
CA HIS A 47 15.13 6.42 1.16
C HIS A 47 15.64 5.98 2.54
N GLU A 48 14.80 6.15 3.55
CA GLU A 48 14.99 5.58 4.88
C GLU A 48 14.02 4.42 5.07
N LYS A 49 14.47 3.38 5.79
CA LYS A 49 13.59 2.29 6.17
C LYS A 49 12.68 2.76 7.30
N ILE A 50 11.38 2.73 7.05
CA ILE A 50 10.36 3.01 8.06
C ILE A 50 9.64 1.69 8.39
N MET A 51 9.33 1.47 9.67
CA MET A 51 8.63 0.26 10.16
C MET A 51 9.41 -1.06 9.91
N ASP A 52 10.74 -1.01 10.09
CA ASP A 52 11.66 -2.14 9.93
C ASP A 52 12.11 -2.67 11.31
N PRO A 53 12.21 -4.00 11.52
CA PRO A 53 11.83 -5.07 10.60
C PRO A 53 10.36 -5.48 10.72
N PRO A 54 9.66 -5.80 9.61
CA PRO A 54 8.36 -6.44 9.67
C PRO A 54 8.49 -7.83 10.32
N SER A 55 7.50 -8.22 11.14
CA SER A 55 7.53 -9.51 11.84
C SER A 55 7.37 -10.71 10.91
N ILE A 56 6.76 -10.50 9.74
CA ILE A 56 6.47 -11.52 8.74
C ILE A 56 6.74 -11.01 7.33
N ARG A 57 6.90 -11.92 6.37
CA ARG A 57 6.86 -11.56 4.94
C ARG A 57 5.45 -11.09 4.60
N THR A 58 5.35 -9.83 4.21
CA THR A 58 4.10 -9.22 3.77
C THR A 58 3.81 -9.47 2.30
N PHE A 59 2.52 -9.66 1.97
CA PHE A 59 2.00 -9.72 0.60
C PHE A 59 1.12 -8.52 0.25
N ALA A 60 0.80 -7.66 1.22
CA ALA A 60 0.07 -6.41 1.01
C ALA A 60 0.23 -5.46 2.21
N LEU A 61 -0.07 -4.18 2.00
CA LEU A 61 -0.10 -3.18 3.07
C LEU A 61 -1.39 -2.38 2.96
N PHE A 62 -2.12 -2.29 4.06
CA PHE A 62 -3.39 -1.57 4.13
C PHE A 62 -3.35 -0.52 5.22
N PRO A 63 -3.69 0.75 4.91
CA PRO A 63 -3.87 1.76 5.94
C PRO A 63 -5.16 1.48 6.73
N ALA A 64 -5.09 1.73 8.04
CA ALA A 64 -6.21 1.70 8.97
C ALA A 64 -6.08 2.85 9.96
N PHE A 65 -7.13 3.11 10.74
CA PHE A 65 -7.10 4.14 11.77
C PHE A 65 -7.72 3.62 13.06
N SER A 66 -7.10 3.95 14.18
CA SER A 66 -7.70 3.71 15.48
C SER A 66 -9.00 4.50 15.65
N ALA A 67 -9.80 4.16 16.66
CA ALA A 67 -10.99 4.93 17.00
C ALA A 67 -10.69 6.41 17.32
N SER A 68 -9.47 6.72 17.78
CA SER A 68 -8.99 8.09 18.02
C SER A 68 -8.42 8.78 16.77
N GLY A 69 -8.40 8.10 15.62
CA GLY A 69 -7.85 8.62 14.36
C GLY A 69 -6.33 8.48 14.22
N ALA A 70 -5.66 7.75 15.11
CA ALA A 70 -4.24 7.46 14.96
C ALA A 70 -4.02 6.49 13.79
N GLN A 71 -2.99 6.76 12.98
CA GLN A 71 -2.66 5.92 11.84
C GLN A 71 -2.19 4.54 12.31
N LEU A 72 -2.77 3.50 11.71
CA LEU A 72 -2.34 2.12 11.83
C LEU A 72 -2.14 1.54 10.42
N PHE A 73 -1.41 0.44 10.34
CA PHE A 73 -1.29 -0.36 9.13
C PHE A 73 -1.55 -1.82 9.45
N ALA A 74 -2.25 -2.51 8.57
CA ALA A 74 -2.31 -3.97 8.58
C ALA A 74 -1.49 -4.50 7.41
N TYR A 75 -0.67 -5.51 7.66
CA TYR A 75 0.11 -6.19 6.64
C TYR A 75 -0.08 -7.70 6.79
N PRO A 76 -0.84 -8.33 5.87
CA PRO A 76 -1.06 -9.76 5.92
C PRO A 76 0.09 -10.56 5.29
N GLY A 77 0.32 -11.74 5.87
CA GLY A 77 1.20 -12.80 5.37
C GLY A 77 0.45 -13.93 4.67
N LEU A 78 1.05 -15.12 4.69
CA LEU A 78 0.39 -16.35 4.22
C LEU A 78 -0.56 -16.93 5.26
N THR A 79 -0.09 -17.03 6.51
CA THR A 79 -0.76 -17.73 7.61
C THR A 79 -1.29 -16.80 8.69
N ASP A 80 -0.76 -15.57 8.78
CA ASP A 80 -1.02 -14.62 9.87
C ASP A 80 -1.12 -13.18 9.35
N ILE A 81 -1.75 -12.31 10.12
CA ILE A 81 -1.92 -10.88 9.82
C ILE A 81 -1.37 -10.08 10.97
N TYR A 82 -0.53 -9.08 10.67
CA TYR A 82 0.00 -8.18 11.68
C TYR A 82 -0.53 -6.76 11.50
N GLY A 83 -0.75 -6.09 12.61
CA GLY A 83 -1.00 -4.66 12.72
C GLY A 83 0.26 -3.93 13.18
N THR A 84 0.43 -2.67 12.77
CA THR A 84 1.47 -1.79 13.31
C THR A 84 1.00 -0.34 13.42
N ASP A 85 1.50 0.36 14.44
CA ASP A 85 1.40 1.82 14.60
C ASP A 85 2.63 2.56 14.01
N GLY A 86 3.51 1.82 13.34
CA GLY A 86 4.78 2.29 12.79
C GLY A 86 5.99 2.07 13.71
N THR A 87 5.76 1.67 14.96
CA THR A 87 6.81 1.34 15.95
C THR A 87 6.66 -0.09 16.47
N THR A 88 5.44 -0.46 16.88
CA THR A 88 5.12 -1.78 17.41
C THR A 88 4.46 -2.62 16.33
N HIS A 89 4.85 -3.88 16.24
CA HIS A 89 4.25 -4.86 15.35
C HIS A 89 3.56 -5.92 16.21
N THR A 90 2.26 -6.13 15.99
CA THR A 90 1.45 -7.07 16.78
C THR A 90 0.67 -7.97 15.86
N GLU A 91 0.65 -9.26 16.17
CA GLU A 91 -0.20 -10.20 15.46
C GLU A 91 -1.67 -9.91 15.79
N ILE A 92 -2.49 -9.73 14.75
CA ILE A 92 -3.91 -9.43 14.84
C ILE A 92 -4.74 -10.49 14.10
N SER A 93 -4.18 -11.68 13.86
CA SER A 93 -4.85 -12.80 13.20
C SER A 93 -6.17 -13.17 13.89
N ARG A 94 -7.09 -13.78 13.14
CA ARG A 94 -8.33 -14.33 13.70
C ARG A 94 -8.04 -15.33 14.81
N VAL A 95 -8.81 -15.27 15.89
CA VAL A 95 -8.67 -16.21 17.04
C VAL A 95 -9.33 -17.57 16.75
N ALA A 96 -10.41 -17.57 15.96
CA ALA A 96 -11.14 -18.77 15.57
C ALA A 96 -10.99 -19.03 14.07
N GLY A 97 -10.81 -20.30 13.69
CA GLY A 97 -10.60 -20.73 12.30
C GLY A 97 -9.16 -21.09 11.94
N GLY A 98 -8.21 -20.91 12.85
CA GLY A 98 -6.79 -21.22 12.63
C GLY A 98 -6.11 -20.29 11.63
N ASP A 99 -4.93 -20.69 11.19
CA ASP A 99 -4.10 -19.95 10.23
C ASP A 99 -4.83 -19.71 8.90
N TYR A 100 -4.45 -18.65 8.19
CA TYR A 100 -4.93 -18.38 6.83
C TYR A 100 -4.33 -19.39 5.83
N THR A 101 -5.07 -19.69 4.76
CA THR A 101 -4.80 -20.82 3.85
C THR A 101 -4.38 -20.39 2.43
N GLY A 102 -4.11 -19.09 2.23
CA GLY A 102 -3.71 -18.54 0.94
C GLY A 102 -2.26 -18.84 0.55
N THR A 103 -1.96 -18.76 -0.75
CA THR A 103 -0.61 -18.91 -1.30
C THR A 103 0.01 -17.56 -1.67
N ALA A 104 1.28 -17.56 -2.06
CA ALA A 104 1.99 -16.34 -2.49
C ALA A 104 1.36 -15.66 -3.72
N THR A 105 0.53 -16.38 -4.49
CA THR A 105 -0.19 -15.85 -5.65
C THR A 105 -1.60 -15.37 -5.32
N ASP A 106 -2.10 -15.68 -4.13
CA ASP A 106 -3.39 -15.22 -3.64
C ASP A 106 -3.23 -13.84 -3.01
N LEU A 107 -3.24 -12.84 -3.90
CA LEU A 107 -2.98 -11.46 -3.52
C LEU A 107 -4.09 -10.92 -2.62
N TRP A 108 -3.68 -10.44 -1.44
CA TRP A 108 -4.57 -9.76 -0.52
C TRP A 108 -5.15 -8.50 -1.16
N ASN A 109 -6.46 -8.36 -1.03
CA ASN A 109 -7.25 -7.24 -1.53
C ASN A 109 -8.25 -6.78 -0.46
N GLY A 110 -8.89 -5.64 -0.68
CA GLY A 110 -9.76 -5.03 0.30
C GLY A 110 -9.69 -3.51 0.30
N GLY A 111 -9.94 -2.94 1.49
CA GLY A 111 -9.91 -1.51 1.75
C GLY A 111 -10.76 -1.10 2.94
N LEU A 112 -10.76 0.19 3.25
CA LEU A 112 -11.53 0.76 4.36
C LEU A 112 -12.99 1.01 3.96
N LEU A 113 -13.92 0.53 4.77
CA LEU A 113 -15.34 0.85 4.70
C LEU A 113 -15.76 1.46 6.04
N GLY A 114 -15.89 2.79 6.12
CA GLY A 114 -16.37 3.46 7.34
C GLY A 114 -15.52 3.16 8.58
N ASN A 115 -14.19 3.18 8.44
CA ASN A 115 -13.20 2.78 9.46
C ASN A 115 -13.20 1.30 9.87
N ILE A 116 -13.80 0.43 9.07
CA ILE A 116 -13.61 -1.01 9.15
C ILE A 116 -12.68 -1.40 8.02
N LEU A 117 -11.51 -1.96 8.34
CA LEU A 117 -10.61 -2.46 7.31
C LEU A 117 -11.08 -3.85 6.88
N ILE A 118 -11.32 -4.01 5.58
CA ILE A 118 -11.63 -5.31 4.97
C ILE A 118 -10.35 -5.89 4.37
N LEU A 119 -10.09 -7.16 4.67
CA LEU A 119 -8.93 -7.92 4.20
C LEU A 119 -9.42 -9.23 3.59
N ASN A 120 -9.04 -9.51 2.35
CA ASN A 120 -9.46 -10.71 1.64
C ASN A 120 -8.28 -11.30 0.87
N ASN A 121 -7.98 -12.58 1.08
CA ASN A 121 -6.99 -13.32 0.30
C ASN A 121 -7.61 -14.12 -0.86
N GLY A 122 -8.95 -14.20 -0.92
CA GLY A 122 -9.65 -14.97 -1.95
C GLY A 122 -9.66 -16.48 -1.76
N VAL A 123 -9.26 -16.97 -0.58
CA VAL A 123 -9.27 -18.40 -0.21
C VAL A 123 -10.00 -18.60 1.12
N ASP A 124 -9.82 -17.66 2.05
CA ASP A 124 -10.54 -17.61 3.31
C ASP A 124 -11.76 -16.68 3.21
N VAL A 125 -12.72 -16.86 4.13
CA VAL A 125 -13.80 -15.88 4.32
C VAL A 125 -13.18 -14.49 4.53
N PRO A 126 -13.68 -13.43 3.87
CA PRO A 126 -13.17 -12.08 4.06
C PRO A 126 -13.12 -11.69 5.53
N GLN A 127 -12.04 -11.04 5.95
CA GLN A 127 -11.81 -10.61 7.32
C GLN A 127 -12.14 -9.11 7.47
N ALA A 128 -12.54 -8.73 8.67
CA ALA A 128 -12.83 -7.36 9.07
C ALA A 128 -12.04 -7.00 10.33
N TRP A 129 -11.29 -5.91 10.27
CA TRP A 129 -10.73 -5.26 11.45
C TRP A 129 -11.67 -4.13 11.88
N ILE A 130 -12.56 -4.45 12.81
CA ILE A 130 -13.56 -3.50 13.34
C ILE A 130 -12.92 -2.69 14.45
N SER A 131 -13.06 -1.37 14.38
CA SER A 131 -12.41 -0.43 15.32
C SER A 131 -10.92 -0.75 15.52
N PRO A 132 -10.09 -0.66 14.46
CA PRO A 132 -8.69 -1.11 14.46
C PRO A 132 -7.89 -0.71 15.71
N ALA A 133 -7.27 -1.68 16.34
CA ALA A 133 -6.33 -1.49 17.45
C ALA A 133 -5.41 -2.71 17.53
N LEU A 134 -4.14 -2.51 17.90
CA LEU A 134 -3.15 -3.60 17.92
C LEU A 134 -3.52 -4.76 18.87
N GLY A 135 -4.31 -4.49 19.91
CA GLY A 135 -4.83 -5.51 20.82
C GLY A 135 -6.16 -6.15 20.37
N THR A 136 -6.67 -5.81 19.20
CA THR A 136 -7.96 -6.33 18.69
C THR A 136 -7.70 -7.17 17.45
N PRO A 137 -8.02 -8.48 17.48
CA PRO A 137 -7.84 -9.34 16.33
C PRO A 137 -8.84 -8.99 15.23
N VAL A 138 -8.50 -9.32 13.99
CA VAL A 138 -9.48 -9.34 12.90
C VAL A 138 -10.44 -10.51 13.10
N ILE A 139 -11.64 -10.37 12.54
CA ILE A 139 -12.66 -11.40 12.61
C ILE A 139 -13.20 -11.69 11.21
N ALA A 140 -13.79 -12.87 11.01
CA ALA A 140 -14.54 -13.14 9.80
C ALA A 140 -15.64 -12.07 9.61
N LEU A 141 -15.82 -11.61 8.38
CA LEU A 141 -16.81 -10.61 8.04
C LEU A 141 -18.21 -11.11 8.43
N ALA A 142 -18.85 -10.38 9.34
CA ALA A 142 -20.12 -10.77 9.90
C ALA A 142 -21.20 -10.94 8.81
N ASN A 143 -22.02 -11.98 8.94
CA ASN A 143 -23.09 -12.34 7.99
C ASN A 143 -22.60 -12.60 6.56
N TRP A 144 -21.34 -12.99 6.37
CA TRP A 144 -20.90 -13.54 5.09
C TRP A 144 -21.63 -14.87 4.79
N PRO A 145 -22.08 -15.13 3.55
CA PRO A 145 -22.81 -16.36 3.25
C PRO A 145 -21.96 -17.60 3.58
N ALA A 146 -22.58 -18.57 4.25
CA ALA A 146 -21.90 -19.77 4.70
C ALA A 146 -21.31 -20.57 3.52
N SER A 147 -20.13 -21.14 3.71
CA SER A 147 -19.42 -21.96 2.70
C SER A 147 -19.14 -21.23 1.38
N THR A 148 -19.06 -19.90 1.40
CA THR A 148 -18.66 -19.11 0.22
C THR A 148 -17.41 -18.30 0.48
N ILE A 149 -16.65 -18.03 -0.57
CA ILE A 149 -15.48 -17.15 -0.60
C ILE A 149 -15.60 -16.18 -1.78
N ALA A 150 -14.74 -15.16 -1.86
CA ALA A 150 -14.75 -14.22 -2.98
C ALA A 150 -13.33 -13.90 -3.43
N LYS A 151 -13.03 -13.99 -4.74
CA LYS A 151 -11.67 -13.69 -5.21
C LYS A 151 -11.27 -12.24 -4.94
N ILE A 152 -12.21 -11.30 -5.13
CA ILE A 152 -11.98 -9.87 -4.90
C ILE A 152 -13.12 -9.28 -4.08
N VAL A 153 -12.76 -8.49 -3.07
CA VAL A 153 -13.68 -7.68 -2.27
C VAL A 153 -13.17 -6.25 -2.22
N ARG A 154 -14.00 -5.29 -2.62
CA ARG A 154 -13.62 -3.86 -2.64
C ARG A 154 -14.71 -2.98 -2.03
N PRO A 155 -14.35 -2.00 -1.18
CA PRO A 155 -15.30 -0.99 -0.75
C PRO A 155 -15.59 -0.02 -1.91
N TYR A 156 -16.86 0.32 -2.08
CA TYR A 156 -17.33 1.38 -2.97
C TYR A 156 -18.37 2.24 -2.26
N LYS A 157 -17.97 3.49 -1.95
CA LYS A 157 -18.79 4.42 -1.14
C LYS A 157 -19.18 3.76 0.20
N ARG A 158 -20.46 3.44 0.36
CA ARG A 158 -21.03 2.82 1.57
C ARG A 158 -21.36 1.33 1.39
N PHE A 159 -20.89 0.74 0.29
CA PHE A 159 -21.15 -0.65 -0.05
C PHE A 159 -19.85 -1.43 -0.10
N LEU A 160 -19.95 -2.72 0.16
CA LEU A 160 -18.92 -3.68 -0.13
C LEU A 160 -19.34 -4.46 -1.37
N VAL A 161 -18.46 -4.53 -2.37
CA VAL A 161 -18.71 -5.27 -3.61
C VAL A 161 -17.77 -6.46 -3.65
N ALA A 162 -18.33 -7.66 -3.78
CA ALA A 162 -17.60 -8.90 -3.93
C ALA A 162 -17.71 -9.41 -5.37
N TYR A 163 -16.61 -9.91 -5.91
CA TYR A 163 -16.52 -10.50 -7.25
C TYR A 163 -16.03 -11.94 -7.15
N ASP A 164 -16.51 -12.76 -8.10
CA ASP A 164 -16.14 -14.17 -8.22
C ASP A 164 -16.37 -14.92 -6.89
N VAL A 165 -17.65 -14.94 -6.50
CA VAL A 165 -18.11 -15.60 -5.27
C VAL A 165 -18.39 -17.07 -5.59
N THR A 166 -17.73 -17.97 -4.88
CA THR A 166 -17.84 -19.43 -5.05
C THR A 166 -18.14 -20.09 -3.72
#